data_AF-A0A1I6E6Z6-F1
#
_entry.id   AF-A0A1I6E6Z6-F1
#
_cell.length_a   1.000
_cell.length_b   1.000
_cell.length_c   1.000
_cell.angle_alpha   90.00
_cell.angle_beta   90.00
_cell.angle_gamma   90.00
#
_symmetry.space_group_name_H-M   'P 1'
#
loop_
_entity.id
_entity.type
_entity.pdbx_description
1 polymer ?
#
loop_
_entity_poly.entity_id
_entity_poly.type
_entity_poly.pdbx_seq_one_letter_code
_entity_poly.pdbx_strand_id
1 'polypeptide(L)'
;MLNRWKLMFLMVLTIITLVSCTGQAKMDPLIKAAMEGNSGEVEKLLRDGAEVNARNKDGNTALMWAAYKGHAGIVQVLLEHGAALDIQGNQGWTALMFAAATGRTEIVRTMIKHGADINQKNANGFTALMYAAMGDNKETVRLLIDHGAIVNAKNNDGETASTLAEKEGCFDIVGLLEKDNT
;
A
#
# COMPACT_ATOMS: atom_id res chain seq x y z
N MET A 1 22.86 -3.83 -9.51
CA MET A 1 22.56 -4.91 -8.55
C MET A 1 21.12 -4.72 -8.09
N LEU A 2 20.23 -5.69 -8.29
CA LEU A 2 18.88 -5.60 -7.71
C LEU A 2 19.02 -5.79 -6.19
N ASN A 3 18.62 -4.77 -5.44
CA ASN A 3 18.53 -4.77 -3.99
C ASN A 3 17.45 -5.74 -3.52
N ARG A 4 17.64 -6.28 -2.31
CA ARG A 4 16.82 -7.35 -1.73
C ARG A 4 15.34 -6.96 -1.63
N TRP A 5 15.02 -5.69 -1.42
CA TRP A 5 13.64 -5.22 -1.50
C TRP A 5 13.15 -5.04 -2.95
N LYS A 6 13.92 -4.55 -3.95
CA LYS A 6 13.45 -4.69 -5.36
C LYS A 6 13.18 -6.13 -5.74
N LEU A 7 13.97 -7.09 -5.24
CA LEU A 7 13.67 -8.53 -5.37
C LEU A 7 12.45 -8.96 -4.56
N MET A 8 12.19 -8.42 -3.37
CA MET A 8 10.97 -8.70 -2.59
C MET A 8 9.73 -8.05 -3.23
N PHE A 9 9.86 -6.87 -3.82
CA PHE A 9 8.84 -6.13 -4.56
C PHE A 9 8.58 -6.82 -5.91
N LEU A 10 9.62 -7.30 -6.60
CA LEU A 10 9.53 -8.17 -7.77
C LEU A 10 9.07 -9.58 -7.41
N MET A 11 9.33 -10.10 -6.22
CA MET A 11 8.80 -11.39 -5.73
C MET A 11 7.33 -11.25 -5.37
N VAL A 12 6.91 -10.13 -4.77
CA VAL A 12 5.50 -9.76 -4.67
C VAL A 12 4.91 -9.64 -6.09
N LEU A 13 5.59 -8.97 -7.03
CA LEU A 13 5.14 -8.87 -8.43
C LEU A 13 5.03 -10.24 -9.15
N THR A 14 5.99 -11.15 -8.95
CA THR A 14 6.11 -12.44 -9.66
C THR A 14 5.29 -13.54 -9.00
N ILE A 15 5.12 -13.55 -7.68
CA ILE A 15 4.20 -14.45 -7.00
C ILE A 15 2.76 -14.08 -7.35
N ILE A 16 2.44 -12.78 -7.52
CA ILE A 16 1.07 -12.33 -7.87
C ILE A 16 0.67 -12.68 -9.31
N THR A 17 1.61 -12.70 -10.27
CA THR A 17 1.30 -13.18 -11.64
C THR A 17 1.27 -14.71 -11.75
N LEU A 18 1.88 -15.44 -10.82
CA LEU A 18 1.91 -16.91 -10.79
C LEU A 18 0.71 -17.58 -10.11
N VAL A 19 -0.22 -16.83 -9.52
CA VAL A 19 -1.51 -17.38 -9.01
C VAL A 19 -2.52 -17.60 -10.15
N SER A 20 -2.08 -18.30 -11.21
CA SER A 20 -2.97 -18.94 -12.18
C SER A 20 -2.95 -20.48 -12.06
N CYS A 21 -2.03 -21.07 -11.30
CA CYS A 21 -1.94 -22.52 -11.16
C CYS A 21 -1.60 -22.93 -9.72
N THR A 22 -2.62 -23.28 -8.93
CA THR A 22 -2.74 -24.55 -8.17
C THR A 22 -3.74 -24.41 -7.01
N GLY A 23 -4.84 -25.16 -7.11
CA GLY A 23 -5.82 -25.38 -6.04
C GLY A 23 -6.90 -24.30 -5.93
N GLN A 24 -8.16 -24.68 -6.15
CA GLN A 24 -9.37 -23.86 -5.94
C GLN A 24 -9.39 -23.21 -4.54
N ALA A 25 -8.72 -22.07 -4.38
CA ALA A 25 -9.17 -21.06 -3.46
C ALA A 25 -10.26 -20.30 -4.21
N LYS A 26 -11.48 -20.31 -3.70
CA LYS A 26 -12.49 -19.35 -4.14
C LYS A 26 -11.96 -17.97 -3.75
N MET A 27 -11.21 -17.32 -4.64
CA MET A 27 -10.82 -15.92 -4.52
C MET A 27 -12.12 -15.16 -4.29
N ASP A 28 -12.17 -14.39 -3.21
CA ASP A 28 -13.36 -13.61 -2.90
C ASP A 28 -13.74 -12.75 -4.12
N PRO A 29 -14.99 -12.83 -4.61
CA PRO A 29 -15.41 -12.11 -5.81
C PRO A 29 -15.14 -10.61 -5.72
N LEU A 30 -15.31 -10.02 -4.54
CA LEU A 30 -15.08 -8.59 -4.31
C LEU A 30 -13.60 -8.25 -4.47
N ILE A 31 -12.71 -9.08 -3.91
CA ILE A 31 -11.26 -8.92 -4.04
C ILE A 31 -10.85 -9.02 -5.51
N LYS A 32 -11.39 -10.00 -6.25
CA LYS A 32 -11.11 -10.15 -7.67
C LYS A 32 -11.56 -8.92 -8.47
N ALA A 33 -12.80 -8.48 -8.29
CA ALA A 33 -13.35 -7.32 -8.99
C ALA A 33 -12.56 -6.04 -8.69
N ALA A 34 -12.18 -5.84 -7.42
CA ALA A 34 -11.35 -4.72 -7.00
C ALA A 34 -9.95 -4.75 -7.61
N MET A 35 -9.32 -5.93 -7.72
CA MET A 35 -8.02 -6.09 -8.37
C MET A 35 -8.08 -5.81 -9.89
N GLU A 36 -9.15 -6.26 -10.54
CA GLU A 36 -9.36 -6.10 -12.00
C GLU A 36 -9.81 -4.69 -12.39
N GLY A 37 -10.25 -3.86 -11.44
CA GLY A 37 -10.74 -2.50 -11.74
C GLY A 37 -12.20 -2.47 -12.17
N ASN A 38 -12.96 -3.55 -11.95
CA ASN A 38 -14.36 -3.64 -12.36
C ASN A 38 -15.27 -2.96 -11.32
N SER A 39 -15.38 -1.63 -11.43
CA SER A 39 -16.16 -0.80 -10.51
C SER A 39 -17.63 -1.21 -10.44
N GLY A 40 -18.25 -1.55 -11.57
CA GLY A 40 -19.66 -1.96 -11.61
C GLY A 40 -19.92 -3.28 -10.88
N GLU A 41 -19.00 -4.23 -10.97
CA GLU A 41 -19.10 -5.49 -10.22
C GLU A 41 -18.82 -5.29 -8.73
N VAL A 42 -17.85 -4.43 -8.36
CA VAL A 42 -17.60 -4.08 -6.96
C VAL A 42 -18.86 -3.51 -6.32
N GLU A 43 -19.48 -2.50 -6.94
CA GLU A 43 -20.71 -1.89 -6.40
C GLU A 43 -21.85 -2.89 -6.31
N LYS A 44 -22.01 -3.74 -7.32
CA LYS A 44 -23.05 -4.77 -7.33
C LYS A 44 -22.84 -5.75 -6.17
N LEU A 45 -21.63 -6.28 -6.00
CA LEU A 45 -21.32 -7.22 -4.93
C LEU A 45 -21.55 -6.61 -3.54
N LEU A 46 -21.17 -5.35 -3.34
CA LEU A 46 -21.41 -4.64 -2.09
C LEU A 46 -22.91 -4.43 -1.81
N ARG A 47 -23.69 -4.06 -2.84
CA ARG A 47 -25.17 -3.98 -2.72
C ARG A 47 -25.81 -5.33 -2.41
N ASP A 48 -25.24 -6.41 -2.94
CA ASP A 48 -25.70 -7.79 -2.71
C ASP A 48 -25.22 -8.34 -1.35
N GLY A 49 -24.55 -7.54 -0.52
CA GLY A 49 -24.14 -7.89 0.84
C GLY A 49 -22.79 -8.59 0.95
N ALA A 50 -21.88 -8.40 -0.01
CA ALA A 50 -20.51 -8.89 0.11
C ALA A 50 -19.81 -8.29 1.34
N GLU A 51 -19.06 -9.12 2.06
CA GLU A 51 -18.27 -8.70 3.22
C GLU A 51 -17.10 -7.81 2.76
N VAL A 52 -17.22 -6.50 2.97
CA VAL A 52 -16.26 -5.48 2.49
C VAL A 52 -14.84 -5.72 2.99
N ASN A 53 -14.71 -6.28 4.20
CA ASN A 53 -13.44 -6.55 4.88
C ASN A 53 -12.97 -8.00 4.72
N ALA A 54 -13.55 -8.76 3.77
CA ALA A 54 -13.11 -10.11 3.47
C ALA A 54 -11.62 -10.15 3.11
N ARG A 55 -10.95 -11.21 3.56
CA ARG A 55 -9.51 -11.41 3.41
C ARG A 55 -9.24 -12.64 2.56
N ASN A 56 -8.30 -12.53 1.63
CA ASN A 56 -7.79 -13.69 0.90
C ASN A 56 -6.80 -14.50 1.77
N LYS A 57 -6.20 -15.55 1.21
CA LYS A 57 -5.21 -16.41 1.90
C LYS A 57 -3.96 -15.65 2.37
N ASP A 58 -3.62 -14.55 1.72
CA ASP A 58 -2.51 -13.67 2.09
C ASP A 58 -2.90 -12.61 3.13
N GLY A 59 -4.16 -12.65 3.60
CA GLY A 59 -4.71 -11.68 4.52
C GLY A 59 -5.08 -10.34 3.87
N ASN A 60 -5.00 -10.24 2.54
CA ASN A 60 -5.25 -8.98 1.83
C ASN A 60 -6.74 -8.78 1.55
N THR A 61 -7.20 -7.54 1.66
CA THR A 61 -8.59 -7.12 1.39
C THR A 61 -8.75 -6.53 0.00
N ALA A 62 -9.99 -6.33 -0.44
CA ALA A 62 -10.30 -5.64 -1.70
C ALA A 62 -9.68 -4.23 -1.75
N LEU A 63 -9.69 -3.51 -0.63
CA LEU A 63 -9.12 -2.16 -0.51
C LEU A 63 -7.62 -2.16 -0.78
N MET A 64 -6.86 -3.13 -0.25
CA MET A 64 -5.42 -3.25 -0.50
C MET A 64 -5.11 -3.46 -1.99
N TRP A 65 -5.89 -4.30 -2.67
CA TRP A 65 -5.70 -4.57 -4.08
C TRP A 65 -6.07 -3.39 -4.97
N ALA A 66 -7.18 -2.71 -4.68
CA ALA A 66 -7.56 -1.48 -5.38
C ALA A 66 -6.49 -0.39 -5.19
N ALA A 67 -5.96 -0.25 -3.98
CA ALA A 67 -4.90 0.68 -3.63
C ALA A 67 -3.61 0.42 -4.44
N TYR A 68 -3.16 -0.83 -4.43
CA TYR A 68 -1.98 -1.26 -5.18
C TYR A 68 -2.13 -1.05 -6.69
N LYS A 69 -3.30 -1.37 -7.25
CA LYS A 69 -3.57 -1.26 -8.69
C LYS A 69 -3.85 0.17 -9.15
N GLY A 70 -4.15 1.10 -8.23
CA GLY A 70 -4.40 2.49 -8.57
C GLY A 70 -5.86 2.80 -8.91
N HIS A 71 -6.80 1.94 -8.51
CA HIS A 71 -8.22 2.09 -8.83
C HIS A 71 -8.93 3.04 -7.85
N ALA A 72 -8.69 4.33 -7.99
CA ALA A 72 -9.15 5.35 -7.05
C ALA A 72 -10.68 5.35 -6.83
N GLY A 73 -11.48 5.16 -7.88
CA GLY A 73 -12.94 5.06 -7.76
C GLY A 73 -13.38 3.87 -6.91
N ILE A 74 -12.72 2.71 -7.07
CA ILE A 74 -12.99 1.52 -6.26
C ILE A 74 -12.58 1.73 -4.81
N VAL A 75 -11.43 2.37 -4.57
CA VAL A 75 -11.02 2.74 -3.21
C VAL A 75 -12.09 3.58 -2.53
N GLN A 76 -12.62 4.60 -3.23
CA GLN A 76 -13.67 5.45 -2.69
C GLN A 76 -14.94 4.65 -2.37
N VAL A 77 -15.43 3.83 -3.32
CA VAL A 77 -16.62 2.99 -3.11
C VAL A 77 -16.44 2.04 -1.92
N LEU A 78 -15.28 1.40 -1.78
CA LEU A 78 -15.00 0.49 -0.67
C LEU A 78 -15.01 1.24 0.68
N LEU A 79 -14.39 2.42 0.75
CA LEU A 79 -14.38 3.24 1.96
C LEU A 79 -15.80 3.72 2.35
N GLU A 80 -16.61 4.12 1.36
CA GLU A 80 -18.02 4.50 1.56
C GLU A 80 -18.86 3.32 2.11
N HIS A 81 -18.48 2.08 1.81
CA HIS A 81 -19.11 0.87 2.33
C HIS A 81 -18.44 0.33 3.61
N GLY A 82 -17.59 1.12 4.27
CA GLY A 82 -17.01 0.77 5.57
C GLY A 82 -15.79 -0.16 5.50
N ALA A 83 -15.04 -0.14 4.39
CA ALA A 83 -13.74 -0.80 4.34
C ALA A 83 -12.80 -0.22 5.40
N ALA A 84 -12.23 -1.10 6.22
CA ALA A 84 -11.32 -0.72 7.30
C ALA A 84 -9.90 -0.46 6.75
N LEU A 85 -9.28 0.62 7.23
CA LEU A 85 -7.96 1.09 6.78
C LEU A 85 -6.79 0.48 7.55
N ASP A 86 -7.06 -0.02 8.76
CA ASP A 86 -6.08 -0.56 9.71
C ASP A 86 -5.84 -2.07 9.55
N ILE A 87 -6.63 -2.73 8.71
CA ILE A 87 -6.46 -4.15 8.40
C ILE A 87 -5.07 -4.37 7.78
N GLN A 88 -4.36 -5.38 8.28
CA GLN A 88 -3.04 -5.76 7.81
C GLN A 88 -3.05 -7.14 7.12
N GLY A 89 -2.38 -7.27 5.97
CA GLY A 89 -2.09 -8.55 5.35
C GLY A 89 -1.16 -9.42 6.22
N ASN A 90 -0.86 -10.65 5.80
CA ASN A 90 -0.05 -11.59 6.59
C ASN A 90 1.36 -11.09 6.93
N GLN A 91 1.89 -10.14 6.15
CA GLN A 91 3.19 -9.51 6.39
C GLN A 91 3.08 -8.12 7.06
N GLY A 92 1.91 -7.75 7.57
CA GLY A 92 1.68 -6.45 8.20
C GLY A 92 1.39 -5.30 7.23
N TRP A 93 1.24 -5.57 5.93
CA TRP A 93 1.00 -4.53 4.93
C TRP A 93 -0.42 -3.95 5.03
N THR A 94 -0.53 -2.63 5.00
CA THR A 94 -1.81 -1.90 4.93
C THR A 94 -2.08 -1.42 3.50
N ALA A 95 -3.31 -1.01 3.22
CA ALA A 95 -3.65 -0.42 1.92
C ALA A 95 -2.86 0.87 1.64
N LEU A 96 -2.59 1.68 2.66
CA LEU A 96 -1.78 2.89 2.56
C LEU A 96 -0.34 2.57 2.13
N MET A 97 0.27 1.52 2.67
CA MET A 97 1.62 1.08 2.28
C MET A 97 1.67 0.64 0.81
N PHE A 98 0.66 -0.09 0.34
CA PHE A 98 0.55 -0.49 -1.07
C PHE A 98 0.43 0.71 -2.01
N ALA A 99 -0.43 1.68 -1.68
CA ALA A 99 -0.59 2.91 -2.45
C ALA A 99 0.71 3.74 -2.46
N ALA A 100 1.38 3.84 -1.32
CA ALA A 100 2.63 4.59 -1.18
C ALA A 100 3.79 3.98 -1.97
N ALA A 101 3.93 2.64 -1.92
CA ALA A 101 4.97 1.91 -2.66
C ALA A 101 4.82 2.04 -4.18
N THR A 102 3.59 2.27 -4.67
CA THR A 102 3.27 2.40 -6.10
C THR A 102 3.02 3.84 -6.55
N GLY A 103 3.26 4.83 -5.67
CA GLY A 103 3.14 6.25 -6.00
C GLY A 103 1.72 6.71 -6.30
N ARG A 104 0.69 6.04 -5.77
CA ARG A 104 -0.71 6.40 -6.01
C ARG A 104 -1.12 7.56 -5.10
N THR A 105 -0.55 8.75 -5.33
CA THR A 105 -0.69 9.93 -4.46
C THR A 105 -2.15 10.25 -4.13
N GLU A 106 -3.07 10.22 -5.10
CA GLU A 106 -4.48 10.53 -4.85
C GLU A 106 -5.21 9.49 -3.98
N ILE A 107 -4.81 8.23 -4.07
CA ILE A 107 -5.30 7.17 -3.17
C ILE A 107 -4.74 7.38 -1.76
N VAL A 108 -3.43 7.68 -1.64
CA VAL A 108 -2.80 8.02 -0.36
C VAL A 108 -3.53 9.19 0.30
N ARG A 109 -3.79 10.27 -0.46
CA ARG A 109 -4.54 11.44 0.00
C ARG A 109 -5.93 11.07 0.49
N THR A 110 -6.63 10.22 -0.25
CA THR A 110 -7.98 9.76 0.09
C THR A 110 -7.97 8.95 1.39
N MET A 111 -7.02 8.03 1.56
CA MET A 111 -6.91 7.21 2.76
C MET A 111 -6.56 8.03 4.00
N ILE A 112 -5.65 9.00 3.88
CA ILE A 112 -5.31 9.93 4.97
C ILE A 112 -6.56 10.73 5.40
N LYS A 113 -7.33 11.26 4.44
CA LYS A 113 -8.59 11.97 4.73
C LYS A 113 -9.61 11.10 5.48
N HIS A 114 -9.60 9.78 5.25
CA HIS A 114 -10.47 8.82 5.94
C HIS A 114 -9.85 8.28 7.24
N GLY A 115 -8.73 8.84 7.71
CA GLY A 115 -8.14 8.52 9.02
C GLY A 115 -7.22 7.30 9.01
N ALA A 116 -6.60 6.96 7.87
CA ALA A 116 -5.56 5.94 7.86
C ALA A 116 -4.39 6.31 8.78
N ASP A 117 -3.88 5.34 9.55
CA ASP A 117 -2.66 5.53 10.34
C ASP A 117 -1.43 5.61 9.42
N ILE A 118 -0.93 6.84 9.26
CA ILE A 118 0.24 7.17 8.43
C ILE A 118 1.52 6.49 8.94
N ASN A 119 1.60 6.26 10.25
CA ASN A 119 2.81 5.80 10.94
C ASN A 119 2.77 4.31 11.28
N GLN A 120 1.72 3.59 10.86
CA GLN A 120 1.61 2.15 11.09
C GLN A 120 2.83 1.42 10.49
N LYS A 121 3.33 0.44 11.23
CA LYS A 121 4.46 -0.40 10.84
C LYS A 121 3.99 -1.79 10.44
N ASN A 122 4.60 -2.34 9.41
CA ASN A 122 4.42 -3.75 9.07
C ASN A 122 5.32 -4.66 9.93
N ALA A 123 5.32 -5.97 9.66
CA ALA A 123 6.08 -6.94 10.45
C ALA A 123 7.60 -6.68 10.46
N ASN A 124 8.12 -5.99 9.43
CA ASN A 124 9.53 -5.63 9.31
C ASN A 124 9.83 -4.21 9.82
N GLY A 125 8.85 -3.53 10.41
CA GLY A 125 8.99 -2.18 10.91
C GLY A 125 8.90 -1.08 9.85
N PHE A 126 8.55 -1.41 8.60
CA PHE A 126 8.44 -0.43 7.51
C PHE A 126 7.13 0.36 7.59
N THR A 127 7.20 1.66 7.27
CA THR A 127 6.06 2.59 7.18
C THR A 127 5.74 2.96 5.73
N ALA A 128 4.58 3.58 5.49
CA ALA A 128 4.21 4.09 4.17
C ALA A 128 5.25 5.09 3.61
N LEU A 129 5.85 5.93 4.46
CA LEU A 129 6.89 6.89 4.07
C LEU A 129 8.13 6.19 3.52
N MET A 130 8.60 5.14 4.19
CA MET A 130 9.74 4.33 3.70
C MET A 130 9.43 3.72 2.33
N TYR A 131 8.19 3.25 2.15
CA TYR A 131 7.74 2.69 0.88
C TYR A 131 7.71 3.72 -0.25
N ALA A 132 7.19 4.92 0.01
CA ALA A 132 7.20 6.01 -0.96
C ALA A 132 8.61 6.48 -1.32
N ALA A 133 9.51 6.53 -0.33
CA ALA A 133 10.88 7.00 -0.50
C ALA A 133 11.70 6.08 -1.42
N MET A 134 11.60 4.77 -1.25
CA MET A 134 12.29 3.81 -2.12
C MET A 134 11.65 3.64 -3.48
N GLY A 135 10.39 4.04 -3.64
CA GLY A 135 9.71 4.12 -4.93
C GLY A 135 9.99 5.40 -5.71
N ASP A 136 10.84 6.31 -5.20
CA ASP A 136 11.12 7.64 -5.76
C ASP A 136 9.87 8.53 -5.94
N ASN A 137 8.84 8.30 -5.12
CA ASN A 137 7.53 8.94 -5.28
C ASN A 137 7.49 10.30 -4.55
N LYS A 138 8.21 11.29 -5.06
CA LYS A 138 8.43 12.61 -4.41
C LYS A 138 7.16 13.30 -3.93
N GLU A 139 6.09 13.23 -4.72
CA GLU A 139 4.80 13.84 -4.34
C GLU A 139 4.14 13.09 -3.16
N THR A 140 4.16 11.76 -3.20
CA THR A 140 3.64 10.93 -2.10
C THR A 140 4.46 11.11 -0.83
N VAL A 141 5.79 11.21 -0.93
CA VAL A 141 6.67 11.47 0.22
C VAL A 141 6.30 12.80 0.87
N ARG A 142 6.21 13.88 0.09
CA ARG A 142 5.81 15.20 0.61
C ARG A 142 4.44 15.16 1.27
N LEU A 143 3.47 14.54 0.59
CA LEU A 143 2.11 14.40 1.12
C LEU A 143 2.10 13.70 2.48
N LEU A 144 2.85 12.62 2.65
CA LEU A 144 2.94 11.89 3.91
C LEU A 144 3.58 12.75 5.01
N ILE A 145 4.66 13.48 4.70
CA ILE A 145 5.33 14.38 5.66
C ILE A 145 4.38 15.50 6.09
N ASP A 146 3.71 16.16 5.13
CA ASP A 146 2.77 17.25 5.38
C ASP A 146 1.61 16.82 6.31
N HIS A 147 1.32 15.52 6.39
CA HIS A 147 0.26 14.95 7.23
C HIS A 147 0.80 14.23 8.48
N GLY A 148 2.06 14.43 8.84
CA GLY A 148 2.62 13.96 10.12
C GLY A 148 3.28 12.58 10.08
N ALA A 149 3.80 12.16 8.93
CA ALA A 149 4.67 10.99 8.87
C ALA A 149 5.97 11.23 9.67
N ILE A 150 6.35 10.26 10.50
CA ILE A 150 7.57 10.32 11.31
C ILE A 150 8.77 10.04 10.39
N VAL A 151 9.44 11.10 9.94
CA VAL A 151 10.59 11.05 9.02
C VAL A 151 11.73 10.15 9.53
N ASN A 152 12.00 10.19 10.84
CA ASN A 152 13.07 9.44 11.49
C ASN A 152 12.64 8.06 12.02
N ALA A 153 11.46 7.56 11.65
CA ALA A 153 11.06 6.22 12.02
C ALA A 153 12.09 5.21 11.49
N LYS A 154 12.42 4.22 12.32
CA LYS A 154 13.34 3.13 11.96
C LYS A 154 12.57 1.83 11.74
N ASN A 155 12.95 1.09 10.70
CA ASN A 155 12.52 -0.29 10.51
C ASN A 155 13.32 -1.23 11.44
N ASN A 156 13.09 -2.54 11.36
CA ASN A 156 13.76 -3.52 12.23
C ASN A 156 15.28 -3.61 11.97
N ASP A 157 15.74 -3.21 10.78
CA ASP A 157 17.15 -3.15 10.41
C ASP A 157 17.82 -1.81 10.82
N GLY A 158 17.07 -0.92 11.48
CA GLY A 158 17.55 0.39 11.93
C GLY A 158 17.58 1.46 10.84
N GLU A 159 17.01 1.19 9.67
CA GLU A 159 16.99 2.07 8.50
C GLU A 159 15.83 3.05 8.58
N THR A 160 16.09 4.31 8.21
CA THR A 160 15.09 5.37 8.01
C THR A 160 14.72 5.49 6.53
N ALA A 161 13.64 6.23 6.22
CA ALA A 161 13.27 6.52 4.83
C ALA A 161 14.42 7.16 4.03
N SER A 162 15.27 7.99 4.65
CA SER A 162 16.43 8.61 3.98
C SER A 162 17.48 7.57 3.62
N THR A 163 17.91 6.76 4.60
CA THR A 163 18.93 5.73 4.39
C THR A 163 18.49 4.69 3.35
N LEU A 164 17.18 4.45 3.28
CA LEU A 164 16.56 3.58 2.30
C LEU A 164 16.54 4.21 0.89
N ALA A 165 16.17 5.49 0.76
CA ALA A 165 16.24 6.24 -0.50
C ALA A 165 17.68 6.34 -1.04
N GLU A 166 18.67 6.55 -0.18
CA GLU A 166 20.09 6.55 -0.55
C GLU A 166 20.53 5.21 -1.16
N LYS A 167 20.11 4.09 -0.55
CA LYS A 167 20.39 2.73 -1.06
C LYS A 167 19.76 2.45 -2.41
N GLU A 168 18.66 3.14 -2.73
CA GLU A 168 17.98 3.05 -4.03
C GLU A 168 18.50 4.06 -5.06
N GLY A 169 19.33 5.03 -4.65
CA GLY A 169 19.84 6.11 -5.50
C GLY A 169 18.85 7.25 -5.73
N CYS A 170 17.82 7.38 -4.89
CA CYS A 170 16.77 8.40 -4.97
C CYS A 170 17.22 9.70 -4.28
N PHE A 171 18.29 10.34 -4.78
CA PHE A 171 18.93 11.49 -4.13
C PHE A 171 17.99 12.70 -3.93
N ASP A 172 17.02 12.88 -4.83
CA ASP A 172 15.99 13.92 -4.73
C ASP A 172 15.10 13.76 -3.49
N ILE A 173 14.84 12.50 -3.09
CA ILE A 173 14.08 12.16 -1.89
C ILE A 173 14.93 12.38 -0.64
N VAL A 174 16.22 12.05 -0.69
CA VAL A 174 17.16 12.29 0.42
C VAL A 174 17.17 13.77 0.78
N GLY A 175 17.37 14.64 -0.20
CA GLY A 175 17.35 16.09 0.03
C GLY A 175 15.99 16.65 0.44
N LEU A 176 14.89 15.92 0.23
CA LEU A 176 13.58 16.27 0.77
C LEU A 176 13.49 15.88 2.26
N LEU A 177 13.85 14.64 2.60
CA LEU A 177 13.76 14.11 3.95
C LEU A 177 14.73 14.78 4.93
N GLU A 178 15.88 15.23 4.47
CA GLU A 178 16.85 15.98 5.30
C GLU A 178 16.36 17.38 5.67
N LYS A 179 15.60 18.04 4.78
CA LYS A 179 15.07 19.40 5.04
C LYS A 179 14.01 19.42 6.12
N ASP A 180 13.21 18.35 6.21
CA ASP A 180 12.14 18.24 7.19
C ASP A 180 12.64 17.66 8.54
N ASN A 181 13.96 17.52 8.71
CA ASN A 181 14.64 17.00 9.91
C ASN A 181 15.28 18.11 10.79
N THR A 182 15.03 19.38 10.48
CA THR A 182 15.49 20.56 11.25
C THR A 182 14.32 21.29 11.90
#